data_AF-A0A952HW78-F1
#
_entry.id   AF-A0A952HW78-F1
#
_cell.length_a   1.000
_cell.length_b   1.000
_cell.length_c   1.000
_cell.angle_alpha   90.00
_cell.angle_beta   90.00
_cell.angle_gamma   90.00
#
_symmetry.space_group_name_H-M   'P 1'
#
loop_
_entity.id
_entity.type
_entity.pdbx_description
1 polymer ?
#
loop_
_entity_poly.entity_id
_entity_poly.type
_entity_poly.pdbx_seq_one_letter_code
_entity_poly.pdbx_strand_id
1 'polypeptide(L)'
;MSSDSATIKPIETDITLETVLQFARTLPAPVFVGIDAALGVPARLADSIESSPTPKISTFLDWIIWLFVYGSPDEPVNTPDIWSPGQPFIAVPPGKGSKLAFSQAGIQMHRGVEQGLNANSPLIVSGIPGTVGSGSRELWRELSQYLQTNSPDFNIWPYDGSLEKLFHQESEAHSITLAEIYPKVCYGIALAATLPTKLRAISKTKEPIRKHVIDELIGMLDGQLEIESIEHCYRSEDDFDAMISVVAMHKLMQYPKLFFSEPDTHPMEGGVMGKQGLMLS
;
A
#
# COMPACT_ATOMS: atom_id res chain seq x y z
N MET A 1 29.83 1.00 -18.20
CA MET A 1 29.07 1.40 -17.00
C MET A 1 29.15 0.23 -16.05
N SER A 2 29.69 0.40 -14.85
CA SER A 2 29.58 -0.62 -13.80
C SER A 2 28.10 -0.91 -13.62
N SER A 3 27.64 -2.12 -13.92
CA SER A 3 26.29 -2.52 -13.57
C SER A 3 26.32 -2.79 -12.07
N ASP A 4 26.11 -1.75 -11.27
CA ASP A 4 25.98 -1.91 -9.84
C ASP A 4 24.75 -2.80 -9.61
N SER A 5 25.01 -4.06 -9.22
CA SER A 5 23.96 -5.02 -8.89
C SER A 5 23.22 -4.50 -7.66
N ALA A 6 21.90 -4.42 -7.73
CA ALA A 6 21.08 -4.09 -6.56
C ALA A 6 20.91 -5.35 -5.69
N THR A 7 20.83 -5.18 -4.37
CA THR A 7 20.70 -6.29 -3.42
C THR A 7 19.37 -6.19 -2.67
N ILE A 8 18.66 -7.31 -2.58
CA ILE A 8 17.45 -7.47 -1.76
C ILE A 8 17.86 -8.19 -0.47
N LYS A 9 17.53 -7.60 0.68
CA LYS A 9 17.85 -8.16 2.00
C LYS A 9 16.61 -8.14 2.90
N PRO A 10 16.38 -9.18 3.70
CA PRO A 10 15.34 -9.15 4.72
C PRO A 10 15.70 -8.16 5.84
N ILE A 11 14.69 -7.58 6.47
CA ILE A 11 14.82 -6.82 7.72
C ILE A 11 14.48 -7.78 8.86
N GLU A 12 15.42 -8.05 9.77
CA GLU A 12 15.29 -9.07 10.83
C GLU A 12 14.58 -8.57 12.11
N THR A 13 13.78 -7.52 12.02
CA THR A 13 13.13 -6.89 13.17
C THR A 13 11.61 -6.87 13.03
N ASP A 14 10.92 -6.68 14.15
CA ASP A 14 9.48 -6.37 14.11
C ASP A 14 9.25 -5.13 13.23
N ILE A 15 8.30 -5.26 12.30
CA ILE A 15 8.02 -4.22 11.31
C ILE A 15 6.91 -3.32 11.86
N THR A 16 7.32 -2.13 12.31
CA THR A 16 6.46 -0.98 12.59
C THR A 16 6.86 0.16 11.66
N LEU A 17 6.05 1.20 11.55
CA LEU A 17 6.43 2.39 10.79
C LEU A 17 7.72 3.00 11.33
N GLU A 18 7.88 3.09 12.66
CA GLU A 18 9.10 3.65 13.25
C GLU A 18 10.35 2.82 12.91
N THR A 19 10.29 1.48 12.97
CA THR A 19 11.45 0.66 12.63
C THR A 19 11.81 0.77 11.15
N VAL A 20 10.79 0.86 10.27
CA VAL A 20 10.98 1.10 8.84
C VAL A 20 11.61 2.48 8.58
N LEU A 21 11.13 3.54 9.23
CA LEU A 21 11.68 4.89 9.10
C LEU A 21 13.11 4.96 9.66
N GLN A 22 13.39 4.36 10.81
CA GLN A 22 14.74 4.26 11.37
C GLN A 22 15.69 3.57 10.40
N PHE A 23 15.28 2.46 9.79
CA PHE A 23 16.09 1.76 8.80
C PHE A 23 16.30 2.62 7.55
N ALA A 24 15.24 3.23 7.01
CA ALA A 24 15.30 4.13 5.86
C ALA A 24 16.28 5.30 6.08
N ARG A 25 16.33 5.88 7.29
CA ARG A 25 17.28 6.95 7.66
C ARG A 25 18.75 6.51 7.60
N THR A 26 19.05 5.22 7.62
CA THR A 26 20.42 4.70 7.48
C THR A 26 20.86 4.54 6.03
N LEU A 27 19.93 4.61 5.08
CA LEU A 27 20.19 4.42 3.66
C LEU A 27 20.55 5.74 2.97
N PRO A 28 21.37 5.71 1.90
CA PRO A 28 21.60 6.88 1.06
C PRO A 28 20.29 7.40 0.45
N ALA A 29 20.05 8.71 0.56
CA ALA A 29 18.89 9.36 -0.04
C ALA A 29 19.00 9.43 -1.58
N PRO A 30 17.85 9.48 -2.31
CA PRO A 30 16.48 9.37 -1.82
C PRO A 30 16.08 7.93 -1.46
N VAL A 31 15.17 7.76 -0.50
CA VAL A 31 14.67 6.44 -0.06
C VAL A 31 13.18 6.31 -0.36
N PHE A 32 12.81 5.22 -1.02
CA PHE A 32 11.42 4.88 -1.30
C PHE A 32 11.01 3.64 -0.51
N VAL A 33 9.87 3.72 0.17
CA VAL A 33 9.30 2.66 0.99
C VAL A 33 7.93 2.29 0.44
N GLY A 34 7.83 1.07 -0.11
CA GLY A 34 6.54 0.48 -0.48
C GLY A 34 5.93 -0.25 0.71
N ILE A 35 4.68 0.08 1.05
CA ILE A 35 3.94 -0.53 2.16
C ILE A 35 2.75 -1.32 1.61
N ASP A 36 2.62 -2.61 1.95
CA ASP A 36 1.44 -3.44 1.63
C ASP A 36 0.31 -3.19 2.64
N ALA A 37 -0.15 -1.95 2.68
CA ALA A 37 -1.30 -1.50 3.44
C ALA A 37 -1.85 -0.24 2.78
N ALA A 38 -3.17 -0.04 2.88
CA ALA A 38 -3.80 1.06 2.19
C ALA A 38 -3.37 2.41 2.75
N LEU A 39 -3.10 3.38 1.87
CA LEU A 39 -2.91 4.79 2.19
C LEU A 39 -4.04 5.59 1.53
N GLY A 40 -5.24 5.46 2.08
CA GLY A 40 -6.43 6.14 1.58
C GLY A 40 -7.72 5.46 2.01
N VAL A 41 -8.82 6.16 1.81
CA VAL A 41 -10.20 5.71 2.05
C VAL A 41 -11.12 6.08 0.90
N PRO A 42 -12.24 5.37 0.72
CA PRO A 42 -13.23 5.71 -0.30
C PRO A 42 -13.64 7.19 -0.22
N ALA A 43 -13.66 7.90 -1.36
CA ALA A 43 -13.86 9.35 -1.39
C ALA A 43 -15.12 9.83 -0.63
N ARG A 44 -16.21 9.08 -0.74
CA ARG A 44 -17.51 9.41 -0.11
C ARG A 44 -17.51 9.40 1.43
N LEU A 45 -16.46 8.87 2.07
CA LEU A 45 -16.32 9.01 3.52
C LEU A 45 -16.12 10.47 3.95
N ALA A 46 -15.43 11.28 3.14
CA ALA A 46 -15.22 12.70 3.44
C ALA A 46 -16.53 13.49 3.42
N ASP A 47 -17.37 13.25 2.43
CA ASP A 47 -18.68 13.91 2.27
C ASP A 47 -19.57 13.75 3.51
N SER A 48 -19.38 12.66 4.25
CA SER A 48 -20.20 12.31 5.43
C SER A 48 -19.76 13.02 6.72
N ILE A 49 -18.58 13.68 6.74
CA ILE A 49 -18.02 14.33 7.94
C ILE A 49 -18.20 15.85 7.91
N GLU A 50 -18.33 16.45 6.72
CA GLU A 50 -18.45 17.91 6.55
C GLU A 50 -19.65 18.56 7.27
N SER A 51 -20.63 17.76 7.74
CA SER A 51 -21.78 18.24 8.51
C SER A 51 -21.51 18.51 10.00
N SER A 52 -20.29 18.27 10.49
CA SER A 52 -19.89 18.43 11.90
C SER A 52 -19.11 19.74 12.12
N PRO A 53 -19.15 20.38 13.32
CA PRO A 53 -18.36 21.58 13.66
C PRO A 53 -16.84 21.34 13.77
N THR A 54 -16.34 20.27 13.16
CA THR A 54 -14.96 19.80 13.22
C THR A 54 -14.04 20.52 12.21
N PRO A 55 -12.70 20.41 12.37
CA PRO A 55 -11.76 20.93 11.38
C PRO A 55 -12.07 20.42 9.97
N LYS A 56 -11.79 21.27 8.98
CA LYS A 56 -11.98 20.94 7.56
C LYS A 56 -11.10 19.73 7.20
N ILE A 57 -11.73 18.64 6.77
CA ILE A 57 -11.05 17.46 6.25
C ILE A 57 -10.96 17.62 4.74
N SER A 58 -9.76 17.77 4.19
CA SER A 58 -9.55 17.96 2.75
C SER A 58 -8.80 16.82 2.08
N THR A 59 -8.05 16.07 2.87
CA THR A 59 -7.25 14.93 2.42
C THR A 59 -7.43 13.73 3.35
N PHE A 60 -7.00 12.57 2.90
CA PHE A 60 -6.88 11.39 3.75
C PHE A 60 -6.02 11.64 4.99
N LEU A 61 -4.95 12.42 4.88
CA LEU A 61 -4.07 12.73 6.01
C LEU A 61 -4.80 13.54 7.09
N ASP A 62 -5.60 14.54 6.69
CA ASP A 62 -6.47 15.27 7.62
C ASP A 62 -7.46 14.32 8.31
N TRP A 63 -8.01 13.38 7.52
CA TRP A 63 -9.01 12.45 7.99
C TRP A 63 -8.46 11.45 9.01
N ILE A 64 -7.25 10.90 8.82
CA ILE A 64 -6.69 9.98 9.81
C ILE A 64 -6.37 10.69 11.13
N ILE A 65 -5.88 11.94 11.09
CA ILE A 65 -5.71 12.73 12.31
C ILE A 65 -7.07 12.88 13.02
N TRP A 66 -8.10 13.30 12.27
CA TRP A 66 -9.45 13.44 12.83
C TRP A 66 -9.99 12.11 13.42
N LEU A 67 -9.82 11.00 12.70
CA LEU A 67 -10.33 9.69 13.10
C LEU A 67 -9.73 9.23 14.42
N PHE A 68 -8.41 9.37 14.61
CA PHE A 68 -7.74 8.92 15.82
C PHE A 68 -7.86 9.91 16.99
N VAL A 69 -8.26 11.15 16.75
CA VAL A 69 -8.54 12.14 17.81
C VAL A 69 -10.01 12.09 18.26
N TYR A 70 -10.96 11.94 17.34
CA TYR A 70 -12.40 12.10 17.61
C TYR A 70 -13.24 10.85 17.35
N GLY A 71 -12.71 9.85 16.65
CA GLY A 71 -13.40 8.61 16.33
C GLY A 71 -13.07 7.46 17.28
N SER A 72 -13.53 6.27 16.89
CA SER A 72 -13.32 4.99 17.57
C SER A 72 -12.78 3.94 16.60
N PRO A 73 -11.60 4.15 15.96
CA PRO A 73 -11.07 3.23 14.96
C PRO A 73 -10.75 1.82 15.51
N ASP A 74 -10.58 1.69 16.82
CA ASP A 74 -10.25 0.42 17.48
C ASP A 74 -11.39 -0.59 17.57
N GLU A 75 -12.63 -0.11 17.43
CA GLU A 75 -13.85 -0.90 17.62
C GLU A 75 -14.50 -1.20 16.27
N PRO A 76 -14.14 -2.30 15.59
CA PRO A 76 -14.76 -2.62 14.31
C PRO A 76 -16.24 -2.96 14.49
N VAL A 77 -17.08 -2.43 13.60
CA VAL A 77 -18.51 -2.71 13.60
C VAL A 77 -18.81 -4.04 12.91
N ASN A 78 -19.89 -4.69 13.34
CA ASN A 78 -20.34 -5.95 12.76
C ASN A 78 -21.75 -5.85 12.12
N THR A 79 -22.39 -4.68 12.20
CA THR A 79 -23.65 -4.37 11.52
C THR A 79 -23.58 -3.01 10.83
N PRO A 80 -24.33 -2.81 9.72
CA PRO A 80 -24.32 -1.53 9.00
C PRO A 80 -24.89 -0.35 9.81
N ASP A 81 -25.84 -0.58 10.71
CA ASP A 81 -26.53 0.49 11.46
C ASP A 81 -25.63 1.25 12.43
N ILE A 82 -24.53 0.63 12.85
CA ILE A 82 -23.54 1.22 13.78
C ILE A 82 -22.40 1.89 13.00
N TRP A 83 -22.25 1.56 11.72
CA TRP A 83 -21.16 2.08 10.90
C TRP A 83 -21.25 3.59 10.77
N SER A 84 -20.11 4.26 10.92
CA SER A 84 -20.00 5.69 10.68
C SER A 84 -18.57 6.03 10.22
N PRO A 85 -18.34 7.22 9.65
CA PRO A 85 -16.99 7.64 9.31
C PRO A 85 -16.03 7.70 10.51
N GLY A 86 -16.55 7.92 11.73
CA GLY A 86 -15.77 7.88 12.98
C GLY A 86 -15.53 6.46 13.51
N GLN A 87 -16.26 5.46 12.99
CA GLN A 87 -16.09 4.04 13.32
C GLN A 87 -16.08 3.21 12.02
N PRO A 88 -15.07 3.42 11.15
CA PRO A 88 -15.18 3.04 9.73
C PRO A 88 -14.87 1.56 9.47
N PHE A 89 -14.24 0.87 10.43
CA PHE A 89 -13.76 -0.49 10.26
C PHE A 89 -14.84 -1.53 10.47
N ILE A 90 -14.82 -2.59 9.66
CA ILE A 90 -15.85 -3.62 9.59
C ILE A 90 -15.23 -4.98 9.91
N ALA A 91 -15.79 -5.65 10.91
CA ALA A 91 -15.60 -7.07 11.17
C ALA A 91 -16.78 -7.82 10.58
N VAL A 92 -16.62 -8.40 9.38
CA VAL A 92 -17.73 -9.03 8.65
C VAL A 92 -18.18 -10.29 9.40
N PRO A 93 -19.45 -10.37 9.85
CA PRO A 93 -19.94 -11.56 10.54
C PRO A 93 -19.88 -12.82 9.65
N PRO A 94 -19.62 -14.01 10.23
CA PRO A 94 -19.73 -15.25 9.48
C PRO A 94 -21.16 -15.45 8.98
N GLY A 95 -21.31 -15.82 7.70
CA GLY A 95 -22.62 -16.07 7.11
C GLY A 95 -22.72 -15.67 5.64
N LYS A 96 -23.73 -16.20 4.95
CA LYS A 96 -24.04 -15.80 3.57
C LYS A 96 -24.67 -14.40 3.58
N GLY A 97 -24.10 -13.47 2.81
CA GLY A 97 -24.67 -12.13 2.61
C GLY A 97 -24.23 -11.06 3.61
N SER A 98 -23.38 -11.38 4.60
CA SER A 98 -22.96 -10.42 5.62
C SER A 98 -22.22 -9.20 5.04
N LYS A 99 -21.32 -9.41 4.06
CA LYS A 99 -20.68 -8.29 3.33
C LYS A 99 -21.69 -7.48 2.52
N LEU A 100 -22.68 -8.15 1.93
CA LEU A 100 -23.69 -7.51 1.08
C LEU A 100 -24.57 -6.55 1.89
N ALA A 101 -24.84 -6.85 3.16
CA ALA A 101 -25.61 -5.97 4.05
C ALA A 101 -24.99 -4.56 4.16
N PHE A 102 -23.66 -4.45 4.29
CA PHE A 102 -22.96 -3.16 4.32
C PHE A 102 -23.11 -2.41 2.99
N SER A 103 -22.94 -3.09 1.86
CA SER A 103 -23.16 -2.48 0.54
C SER A 103 -24.60 -2.02 0.34
N GLN A 104 -25.59 -2.80 0.80
CA GLN A 104 -27.02 -2.48 0.68
C GLN A 104 -27.43 -1.30 1.56
N ALA A 105 -26.74 -1.07 2.68
CA ALA A 105 -26.89 0.11 3.51
C ALA A 105 -26.28 1.39 2.88
N GLY A 106 -25.77 1.31 1.65
CA GLY A 106 -25.21 2.46 0.92
C GLY A 106 -23.76 2.79 1.31
N ILE A 107 -23.12 1.95 2.13
CA ILE A 107 -21.73 2.17 2.56
C ILE A 107 -20.79 1.88 1.38
N GLN A 108 -20.11 2.91 0.90
CA GLN A 108 -19.06 2.75 -0.10
C GLN A 108 -17.79 2.24 0.57
N MET A 109 -17.57 0.93 0.48
CA MET A 109 -16.41 0.28 1.10
C MET A 109 -15.13 0.36 0.27
N HIS A 110 -15.21 0.56 -1.05
CA HIS A 110 -14.05 0.46 -1.95
C HIS A 110 -13.70 1.83 -2.54
N ARG A 111 -12.39 2.15 -2.58
CA ARG A 111 -11.85 3.24 -3.40
C ARG A 111 -11.94 2.88 -4.88
N GLY A 112 -11.74 3.85 -5.76
CA GLY A 112 -11.61 3.58 -7.19
C GLY A 112 -10.50 2.57 -7.50
N VAL A 113 -9.39 2.61 -6.74
CA VAL A 113 -8.27 1.68 -6.95
C VAL A 113 -8.60 0.23 -6.60
N GLU A 114 -9.32 -0.05 -5.50
CA GLU A 114 -9.76 -1.43 -5.21
C GLU A 114 -10.69 -1.97 -6.29
N GLN A 115 -11.60 -1.13 -6.80
CA GLN A 115 -12.55 -1.53 -7.84
C GLN A 115 -11.81 -1.95 -9.10
N GLY A 116 -10.82 -1.16 -9.55
CA GLY A 116 -10.01 -1.47 -10.72
C GLY A 116 -9.12 -2.71 -10.54
N LEU A 117 -8.67 -3.00 -9.32
CA LEU A 117 -7.79 -4.15 -9.02
C LEU A 117 -8.56 -5.42 -8.61
N ASN A 118 -9.89 -5.32 -8.46
CA ASN A 118 -10.74 -6.31 -7.82
C ASN A 118 -10.14 -6.76 -6.48
N ALA A 119 -9.81 -5.78 -5.63
CA ALA A 119 -9.22 -5.96 -4.32
C ALA A 119 -10.27 -5.84 -3.21
N ASN A 120 -9.94 -6.34 -2.01
CA ASN A 120 -10.77 -6.17 -0.83
C ASN A 120 -10.66 -4.73 -0.32
N SER A 121 -11.75 -4.24 0.28
CA SER A 121 -11.80 -2.94 0.94
C SER A 121 -10.79 -2.85 2.10
N PRO A 122 -10.10 -1.70 2.27
CA PRO A 122 -9.23 -1.45 3.43
C PRO A 122 -10.02 -1.26 4.73
N LEU A 123 -11.33 -1.06 4.66
CA LEU A 123 -12.19 -0.94 5.84
C LEU A 123 -12.53 -2.29 6.46
N ILE A 124 -12.32 -3.41 5.76
CA ILE A 124 -12.63 -4.73 6.28
C ILE A 124 -11.41 -5.27 7.03
N VAL A 125 -11.54 -5.43 8.35
CA VAL A 125 -10.44 -5.89 9.22
C VAL A 125 -10.50 -7.39 9.50
N SER A 126 -11.64 -8.03 9.33
CA SER A 126 -11.80 -9.47 9.56
C SER A 126 -13.05 -10.05 8.87
N GLY A 127 -13.14 -11.39 8.85
CA GLY A 127 -14.27 -12.14 8.31
C GLY A 127 -14.20 -12.46 6.81
N ILE A 128 -13.24 -11.86 6.10
CA ILE A 128 -12.97 -12.14 4.68
C ILE A 128 -11.48 -12.49 4.50
N PRO A 129 -11.14 -13.61 3.84
CA PRO A 129 -9.75 -13.93 3.53
C PRO A 129 -9.07 -12.89 2.63
N GLY A 130 -7.79 -12.60 2.90
CA GLY A 130 -6.99 -11.68 2.08
C GLY A 130 -7.39 -10.20 2.25
N THR A 131 -7.89 -9.81 3.42
CA THR A 131 -8.12 -8.41 3.77
C THR A 131 -6.87 -7.77 4.34
N VAL A 132 -6.58 -6.54 3.92
CA VAL A 132 -5.46 -5.73 4.43
C VAL A 132 -5.88 -4.74 5.52
N GLY A 133 -7.16 -4.75 5.92
CA GLY A 133 -7.70 -3.68 6.77
C GLY A 133 -7.11 -3.65 8.18
N SER A 134 -6.71 -4.79 8.75
CA SER A 134 -6.04 -4.80 10.05
C SER A 134 -4.66 -4.11 10.00
N GLY A 135 -3.86 -4.42 8.98
CA GLY A 135 -2.56 -3.77 8.76
C GLY A 135 -2.72 -2.30 8.38
N SER A 136 -3.70 -1.97 7.55
CA SER A 136 -4.03 -0.58 7.19
C SER A 136 -4.44 0.24 8.41
N ARG A 137 -5.29 -0.32 9.28
CA ARG A 137 -5.67 0.35 10.54
C ARG A 137 -4.46 0.64 11.43
N GLU A 138 -3.55 -0.31 11.57
CA GLU A 138 -2.38 -0.12 12.42
C GLU A 138 -1.42 0.92 11.83
N LEU A 139 -1.16 0.85 10.52
CA LEU A 139 -0.40 1.88 9.82
C LEU A 139 -1.03 3.26 9.99
N TRP A 140 -2.35 3.40 9.89
CA TRP A 140 -3.03 4.69 10.05
C TRP A 140 -2.89 5.23 11.47
N ARG A 141 -2.89 4.35 12.48
CA ARG A 141 -2.63 4.75 13.87
C ARG A 141 -1.23 5.33 14.01
N GLU A 142 -0.22 4.60 13.54
CA GLU A 142 1.16 5.04 13.61
C GLU A 142 1.37 6.34 12.85
N LEU A 143 0.86 6.44 11.61
CA LEU A 143 0.90 7.68 10.82
C LEU A 143 0.23 8.85 11.54
N SER A 144 -0.94 8.63 12.16
CA SER A 144 -1.64 9.71 12.88
C SER A 144 -0.79 10.30 14.01
N GLN A 145 0.08 9.51 14.63
CA GLN A 145 0.99 9.98 15.68
C GLN A 145 2.08 10.89 15.10
N TYR A 146 2.67 10.52 13.96
CA TYR A 146 3.67 11.36 13.28
C TYR A 146 3.04 12.65 12.74
N LEU A 147 1.87 12.57 12.09
CA LEU A 147 1.23 13.74 11.49
C LEU A 147 0.78 14.78 12.53
N GLN A 148 0.53 14.36 13.77
CA GLN A 148 0.25 15.28 14.88
C GLN A 148 1.51 16.05 15.34
N THR A 149 2.70 15.54 15.02
CA THR A 149 3.95 16.32 15.15
C THR A 149 4.10 17.16 13.89
N ASN A 150 4.03 18.50 14.00
CA ASN A 150 3.90 19.44 12.88
C ASN A 150 5.01 19.40 11.79
N SER A 151 5.94 18.44 11.81
CA SER A 151 7.05 18.33 10.86
C SER A 151 7.55 16.87 10.77
N PRO A 152 6.82 15.96 10.11
CA PRO A 152 7.36 14.64 9.78
C PRO A 152 8.59 14.79 8.88
N ASP A 153 9.59 13.94 9.05
CA ASP A 153 10.82 13.90 8.25
C ASP A 153 10.73 12.95 7.04
N PHE A 154 9.50 12.62 6.62
CA PHE A 154 9.19 11.78 5.48
C PHE A 154 7.97 12.32 4.73
N ASN A 155 7.80 11.85 3.51
CA ASN A 155 6.67 12.17 2.63
C ASN A 155 5.76 10.96 2.45
N ILE A 156 4.50 11.19 2.12
CA ILE A 156 3.49 10.19 1.81
C ILE A 156 2.95 10.48 0.41
N TRP A 157 3.26 9.63 -0.56
CA TRP A 157 2.75 9.76 -1.92
C TRP A 157 1.33 9.17 -2.03
N PRO A 158 0.39 9.80 -2.76
CA PRO A 158 0.53 11.03 -3.56
C PRO A 158 0.21 12.35 -2.84
N TYR A 159 0.05 12.33 -1.52
CA TYR A 159 -0.46 13.47 -0.75
C TYR A 159 0.53 14.65 -0.67
N ASP A 160 1.83 14.37 -0.53
CA ASP A 160 2.86 15.41 -0.40
C ASP A 160 3.42 15.91 -1.75
N GLY A 161 2.90 15.38 -2.87
CA GLY A 161 3.23 15.81 -4.23
C GLY A 161 3.55 14.66 -5.18
N SER A 162 3.95 15.02 -6.39
CA SER A 162 4.32 14.05 -7.43
C SER A 162 5.61 13.30 -7.08
N LEU A 163 5.72 12.04 -7.51
CA LEU A 163 6.95 11.25 -7.30
C LEU A 163 8.18 11.94 -7.88
N GLU A 164 8.04 12.56 -9.05
CA GLU A 164 9.14 13.29 -9.68
C GLU A 164 9.66 14.40 -8.76
N LYS A 165 8.76 15.17 -8.16
CA LYS A 165 9.13 16.22 -7.21
C LYS A 165 9.77 15.63 -5.95
N LEU A 166 9.18 14.57 -5.39
CA LEU A 166 9.64 13.95 -4.15
C LEU A 166 11.03 13.31 -4.30
N PHE A 167 11.36 12.77 -5.48
CA PHE A 167 12.67 12.19 -5.77
C PHE A 167 13.75 13.22 -6.13
N HIS A 168 13.35 14.39 -6.65
CA HIS A 168 14.27 15.43 -7.12
C HIS A 168 14.37 16.65 -6.19
N GLN A 169 13.73 16.62 -5.03
CA GLN A 169 13.90 17.67 -4.01
C GLN A 169 15.34 17.65 -3.48
N GLU A 170 16.17 18.57 -3.98
CA GLU A 170 17.57 18.79 -3.57
C GLU A 170 17.72 19.34 -2.13
N SER A 171 16.64 19.52 -1.36
CA SER A 171 16.69 20.18 -0.06
C SER A 171 17.16 19.23 1.05
N GLU A 172 18.47 19.20 1.29
CA GLU A 172 19.28 18.92 2.51
C GLU A 172 18.82 17.93 3.63
N ALA A 173 17.62 17.34 3.58
CA ALA A 173 17.11 16.33 4.49
C ALA A 173 16.93 15.02 3.71
N HIS A 174 17.24 13.88 4.34
CA HIS A 174 17.06 12.56 3.74
C HIS A 174 15.59 12.38 3.33
N SER A 175 15.29 12.45 2.02
CA SER A 175 13.91 12.37 1.54
C SER A 175 13.43 10.92 1.54
N ILE A 176 12.74 10.53 2.61
CA ILE A 176 12.02 9.26 2.69
C ILE A 176 10.63 9.48 2.09
N THR A 177 10.21 8.62 1.16
CA THR A 177 8.85 8.64 0.60
C THR A 177 8.17 7.30 0.84
N LEU A 178 7.05 7.34 1.57
CA LEU A 178 6.16 6.21 1.77
C LEU A 178 5.14 6.18 0.63
N ALA A 179 4.87 4.99 0.11
CA ALA A 179 3.82 4.78 -0.87
C ALA A 179 3.12 3.44 -0.62
N GLU A 180 1.83 3.39 -0.90
CA GLU A 180 1.09 2.14 -0.91
C GLU A 180 1.53 1.32 -2.12
N ILE A 181 1.83 0.05 -1.89
CA ILE A 181 1.97 -0.97 -2.93
C ILE A 181 0.87 -2.00 -2.75
N TYR A 182 0.62 -2.79 -3.78
CA TYR A 182 -0.27 -3.95 -3.69
C TYR A 182 0.40 -5.14 -4.35
N PRO A 183 0.72 -6.24 -3.64
CA PRO A 183 1.49 -7.36 -4.20
C PRO A 183 0.91 -7.92 -5.50
N LYS A 184 -0.42 -7.95 -5.64
CA LYS A 184 -1.09 -8.38 -6.88
C LYS A 184 -0.73 -7.53 -8.09
N VAL A 185 -0.51 -6.22 -7.90
CA VAL A 185 0.00 -5.31 -8.93
C VAL A 185 1.46 -5.68 -9.24
N CYS A 186 2.27 -5.86 -8.20
CA CYS A 186 3.68 -6.20 -8.31
C CYS A 186 3.92 -7.52 -9.07
N TYR A 187 3.10 -8.55 -8.86
CA TYR A 187 3.21 -9.84 -9.56
C TYR A 187 3.19 -9.68 -11.09
N GLY A 188 2.26 -8.87 -11.60
CA GLY A 188 2.14 -8.63 -13.04
C GLY A 188 3.39 -7.96 -13.58
N ILE A 189 3.85 -6.92 -12.90
CA ILE A 189 4.99 -6.09 -13.32
C ILE A 189 6.29 -6.90 -13.28
N ALA A 190 6.60 -7.52 -12.14
CA ALA A 190 7.84 -8.27 -11.93
C ALA A 190 8.05 -9.34 -13.02
N LEU A 191 6.99 -10.05 -13.38
CA LEU A 191 7.04 -11.19 -14.31
C LEU A 191 6.77 -10.83 -15.78
N ALA A 192 6.45 -9.57 -16.11
CA ALA A 192 6.14 -9.21 -17.50
C ALA A 192 7.39 -9.18 -18.41
N ALA A 193 7.27 -9.48 -19.70
CA ALA A 193 8.37 -9.16 -20.63
C ALA A 193 8.46 -7.65 -20.90
N THR A 194 7.31 -6.96 -20.92
CA THR A 194 7.15 -5.55 -21.27
C THR A 194 6.06 -4.89 -20.43
N LEU A 195 6.12 -3.56 -20.27
CA LEU A 195 5.08 -2.77 -19.61
C LEU A 195 4.38 -1.83 -20.62
N PRO A 196 3.07 -1.52 -20.43
CA PRO A 196 2.20 -2.03 -19.38
C PRO A 196 1.79 -3.50 -19.60
N THR A 197 1.34 -4.18 -18.54
CA THR A 197 1.01 -5.62 -18.53
C THR A 197 -0.37 -5.89 -17.93
N LYS A 198 -0.91 -7.09 -18.10
CA LYS A 198 -2.17 -7.46 -17.44
C LYS A 198 -1.94 -7.78 -15.96
N LEU A 199 -2.97 -7.57 -15.13
CA LEU A 199 -2.96 -8.02 -13.75
C LEU A 199 -2.75 -9.55 -13.69
N ARG A 200 -1.82 -10.01 -12.86
CA ARG A 200 -1.52 -11.43 -12.66
C ARG A 200 -1.86 -11.82 -11.23
N ALA A 201 -2.62 -12.89 -11.05
CA ALA A 201 -2.87 -13.47 -9.74
C ALA A 201 -1.92 -14.66 -9.52
N ILE A 202 -1.33 -14.75 -8.34
CA ILE A 202 -0.48 -15.86 -7.93
C ILE A 202 -1.12 -16.52 -6.70
N SER A 203 -1.22 -17.84 -6.70
CA SER A 203 -1.64 -18.60 -5.51
C SER A 203 -0.48 -18.69 -4.52
N LYS A 204 -0.10 -17.55 -3.93
CA LYS A 204 1.08 -17.42 -3.06
C LYS A 204 1.06 -18.35 -1.85
N THR A 205 -0.11 -18.85 -1.43
CA THR A 205 -0.26 -19.81 -0.34
C THR A 205 0.34 -21.20 -0.62
N LYS A 206 0.67 -21.49 -1.88
CA LYS A 206 1.26 -22.78 -2.28
C LYS A 206 2.76 -22.62 -2.49
N GLU A 207 3.55 -23.26 -1.62
CA GLU A 207 5.02 -23.26 -1.71
C GLU A 207 5.56 -23.64 -3.10
N PRO A 208 5.07 -24.70 -3.80
CA PRO A 208 5.56 -25.04 -5.14
C PRO A 208 5.33 -23.93 -6.17
N ILE A 209 4.26 -23.14 -6.00
CA ILE A 209 3.97 -22.00 -6.88
C ILE A 209 4.94 -20.85 -6.60
N ARG A 210 5.21 -20.54 -5.32
CA ARG A 210 6.21 -19.52 -4.96
C ARG A 210 7.59 -19.88 -5.51
N LYS A 211 8.01 -21.13 -5.32
CA LYS A 211 9.30 -21.64 -5.83
C LYS A 211 9.41 -21.48 -7.34
N HIS A 212 8.41 -21.92 -8.09
CA HIS A 212 8.41 -21.78 -9.55
C HIS A 212 8.54 -20.32 -10.01
N VAL A 213 7.82 -19.40 -9.36
CA VAL A 213 7.86 -17.96 -9.68
C VAL A 213 9.23 -17.36 -9.36
N ILE A 214 9.83 -17.73 -8.23
CA ILE A 214 11.18 -17.28 -7.86
C ILE A 214 12.22 -17.80 -8.86
N ASP A 215 12.16 -19.08 -9.23
CA ASP A 215 13.06 -19.67 -10.22
C ASP A 215 12.95 -18.97 -11.59
N GLU A 216 11.72 -18.64 -12.03
CA GLU A 216 11.44 -17.84 -13.23
C GLU A 216 12.12 -16.45 -13.14
N LEU A 217 12.00 -15.77 -11.99
CA LEU A 217 12.59 -14.45 -11.77
C LEU A 217 14.11 -14.45 -11.75
N ILE A 218 14.73 -15.43 -11.08
CA ILE A 218 16.20 -15.55 -11.06
C ILE A 218 16.72 -15.66 -12.50
N GLY A 219 16.08 -16.48 -13.33
CA GLY A 219 16.45 -16.63 -14.73
C GLY A 219 16.25 -15.34 -15.54
N MET A 220 15.23 -14.54 -15.23
CA MET A 220 14.97 -13.26 -15.89
C MET A 220 15.91 -12.13 -15.45
N LEU A 221 16.38 -12.17 -14.20
CA LEU A 221 17.15 -11.12 -13.55
C LEU A 221 18.66 -11.39 -13.55
N ASP A 222 19.14 -12.40 -14.30
CA ASP A 222 20.52 -12.88 -14.29
C ASP A 222 21.56 -11.73 -14.27
N GLY A 223 22.22 -11.57 -13.12
CA GLY A 223 23.24 -10.55 -12.86
C GLY A 223 22.75 -9.11 -12.58
N GLN A 224 21.43 -8.85 -12.54
CA GLN A 224 20.85 -7.52 -12.26
C GLN A 224 20.48 -7.31 -10.79
N LEU A 225 20.03 -8.37 -10.11
CA LEU A 225 19.60 -8.33 -8.72
C LEU A 225 20.17 -9.52 -7.96
N GLU A 226 20.78 -9.25 -6.81
CA GLU A 226 21.19 -10.25 -5.83
C GLU A 226 20.11 -10.35 -4.74
N ILE A 227 19.62 -11.56 -4.48
CA ILE A 227 18.60 -11.80 -3.46
C ILE A 227 19.26 -12.55 -2.30
N GLU A 228 19.57 -11.82 -1.23
CA GLU A 228 20.04 -12.45 0.01
C GLU A 228 18.91 -13.25 0.65
N SER A 229 19.26 -14.40 1.23
CA SER A 229 18.30 -15.22 1.99
C SER A 229 17.06 -15.66 1.19
N ILE A 230 17.23 -15.93 -0.11
CA ILE A 230 16.14 -16.36 -1.03
C ILE A 230 15.31 -17.54 -0.52
N GLU A 231 15.90 -18.41 0.31
CA GLU A 231 15.22 -19.53 0.94
C GLU A 231 14.02 -19.12 1.82
N HIS A 232 14.06 -17.92 2.41
CA HIS A 232 12.94 -17.37 3.18
C HIS A 232 11.73 -17.07 2.28
N CYS A 233 11.98 -16.54 1.08
CA CYS A 233 10.95 -16.25 0.10
C CYS A 233 10.22 -17.51 -0.39
N TYR A 234 10.86 -18.69 -0.35
CA TYR A 234 10.16 -19.95 -0.65
C TYR A 234 9.15 -20.32 0.44
N ARG A 235 9.44 -20.01 1.70
CA ARG A 235 8.69 -20.52 2.87
C ARG A 235 7.65 -19.54 3.39
N SER A 236 7.90 -18.24 3.27
CA SER A 236 7.04 -17.17 3.77
C SER A 236 6.28 -16.49 2.62
N GLU A 237 4.97 -16.30 2.80
CA GLU A 237 4.15 -15.55 1.84
C GLU A 237 4.48 -14.05 1.85
N ASP A 238 4.83 -13.52 3.02
CA ASP A 238 5.10 -12.09 3.20
C ASP A 238 6.49 -11.73 2.64
N ASP A 239 7.50 -12.58 2.88
CA ASP A 239 8.84 -12.38 2.29
C ASP A 239 8.79 -12.52 0.76
N PHE A 240 7.97 -13.46 0.26
CA PHE A 240 7.72 -13.58 -1.18
C PHE A 240 7.13 -12.29 -1.75
N ASP A 241 6.08 -11.74 -1.12
CA ASP A 241 5.43 -10.52 -1.59
C ASP A 241 6.36 -9.30 -1.52
N ALA A 242 7.17 -9.19 -0.46
CA ALA A 242 8.17 -8.14 -0.31
C ALA A 242 9.22 -8.22 -1.44
N MET A 243 9.78 -9.41 -1.69
CA MET A 243 10.76 -9.62 -2.76
C MET A 243 10.17 -9.30 -4.14
N ILE A 244 8.97 -9.81 -4.46
CA ILE A 244 8.32 -9.51 -5.74
C ILE A 244 8.07 -8.01 -5.88
N SER A 245 7.69 -7.33 -4.80
CA SER A 245 7.45 -5.89 -4.82
C SER A 245 8.71 -5.10 -5.12
N VAL A 246 9.85 -5.46 -4.53
CA VAL A 246 11.14 -4.85 -4.86
C VAL A 246 11.52 -5.10 -6.32
N VAL A 247 11.38 -6.32 -6.83
CA VAL A 247 11.63 -6.63 -8.25
C VAL A 247 10.73 -5.82 -9.18
N ALA A 248 9.44 -5.69 -8.84
CA ALA A 248 8.48 -4.91 -9.61
C ALA A 248 8.86 -3.43 -9.64
N MET A 249 9.26 -2.85 -8.51
CA MET A 249 9.71 -1.46 -8.41
C MET A 249 11.00 -1.24 -9.20
N HIS A 250 12.01 -2.09 -9.02
CA HIS A 250 13.26 -2.02 -9.78
C HIS A 250 12.99 -2.03 -11.29
N LYS A 251 12.11 -2.92 -11.75
CA LYS A 251 11.70 -2.97 -13.15
C LYS A 251 10.97 -1.71 -13.59
N LEU A 252 10.02 -1.21 -12.80
CA LEU A 252 9.25 -0.02 -13.14
C LEU A 252 10.14 1.22 -13.28
N MET A 253 11.19 1.34 -12.47
CA MET A 253 12.20 2.41 -12.58
C MET A 253 12.93 2.41 -13.92
N GLN A 254 13.00 1.27 -14.62
CA GLN A 254 13.55 1.19 -15.99
C GLN A 254 12.61 1.82 -17.05
N TYR A 255 11.39 2.21 -16.67
CA TYR A 255 10.40 2.88 -17.51
C TYR A 255 9.99 4.23 -16.90
N PRO A 256 10.84 5.29 -16.94
CA PRO A 256 10.61 6.54 -16.21
C PRO A 256 9.26 7.20 -16.47
N LYS A 257 8.77 7.15 -17.72
CA LYS A 257 7.44 7.70 -18.08
C LYS A 257 6.29 7.02 -17.34
N LEU A 258 6.41 5.72 -17.06
CA LEU A 258 5.45 5.00 -16.23
C LEU A 258 5.77 5.27 -14.76
N PHE A 259 7.01 5.10 -14.33
CA PHE A 259 7.39 5.27 -12.94
C PHE A 259 6.89 6.59 -12.31
N PHE A 260 7.07 7.70 -13.02
CA PHE A 260 6.64 9.04 -12.58
C PHE A 260 5.21 9.43 -12.99
N SER A 261 4.40 8.50 -13.52
CA SER A 261 3.01 8.82 -13.82
C SER A 261 2.18 8.91 -12.54
N GLU A 262 1.51 10.03 -12.36
CA GLU A 262 0.66 10.23 -11.19
C GLU A 262 -0.68 9.48 -11.30
N PRO A 263 -1.24 9.02 -10.17
CA PRO A 263 -2.55 8.41 -10.15
C PRO A 263 -3.61 9.49 -10.32
N ASP A 264 -4.57 9.27 -11.21
CA ASP A 264 -5.79 10.06 -11.26
C ASP A 264 -6.74 9.60 -10.13
N THR A 265 -6.57 10.18 -8.95
CA THR A 265 -7.31 9.76 -7.75
C THR A 265 -7.75 10.95 -6.91
N HIS A 266 -8.86 10.72 -6.19
CA HIS A 266 -9.40 11.69 -5.24
C HIS A 266 -8.41 11.91 -4.08
N PRO A 267 -8.30 13.13 -3.49
CA PRO A 267 -7.42 13.42 -2.34
C PRO A 267 -7.68 12.59 -1.06
N MET A 268 -8.71 11.76 -1.06
CA MET A 268 -9.03 10.83 0.03
C MET A 268 -8.61 9.39 -0.32
N GLU A 269 -8.56 9.04 -1.59
CA GLU A 269 -8.35 7.65 -2.03
C GLU A 269 -6.88 7.26 -2.13
N GLY A 270 -5.98 8.24 -2.31
CA GLY A 270 -4.55 7.98 -2.47
C GLY A 270 -4.25 7.23 -3.76
N GLY A 271 -3.18 6.44 -3.80
CA GLY A 271 -2.78 5.70 -5.00
C GLY A 271 -1.96 4.46 -4.67
N VAL A 272 -2.03 3.46 -5.56
CA VAL A 272 -1.20 2.24 -5.48
C VAL A 272 -0.05 2.37 -6.47
N MET A 273 1.18 2.38 -5.96
CA MET A 273 2.38 2.44 -6.78
C MET A 273 2.50 1.18 -7.65
N GLY A 274 2.85 1.38 -8.91
CA GLY A 274 2.93 0.34 -9.92
C GLY A 274 1.64 0.13 -10.70
N LYS A 275 0.49 0.65 -10.27
CA LYS A 275 -0.79 0.53 -11.02
C LYS A 275 -0.66 1.00 -12.46
N GLN A 276 0.15 2.03 -12.72
CA GLN A 276 0.44 2.55 -14.05
C GLN A 276 1.16 1.56 -14.99
N GLY A 277 1.83 0.55 -14.42
CA GLY A 277 2.44 -0.54 -15.16
C GLY A 277 1.43 -1.56 -15.64
N LEU A 278 0.13 -1.36 -15.34
CA LEU A 278 -0.94 -2.29 -15.69
C LEU A 278 -1.88 -1.75 -16.77
N MET A 279 -2.37 -2.66 -17.61
CA MET A 279 -3.55 -2.49 -18.43
C MET A 279 -4.76 -2.97 -17.65
N LEU A 280 -5.50 -2.03 -17.06
CA LEU A 280 -6.79 -2.32 -16.43
C LEU A 280 -7.88 -2.13 -17.50
N SER A 281 -8.64 -3.19 -17.75
CA SER A 281 -9.71 -3.25 -18.76
C SER A 281 -11.03 -2.71 -18.23
#